data_AF-A0A2Z4G9H3-F1
#
_entry.id   AF-A0A2Z4G9H3-F1
#
_cell.length_a   1.000
_cell.length_b   1.000
_cell.length_c   1.000
_cell.angle_alpha   90.00
_cell.angle_beta   90.00
_cell.angle_gamma   90.00
#
_symmetry.space_group_name_H-M   'P 1'
#
loop_
_entity.id
_entity.type
_entity.pdbx_description
1 polymer ?
#
loop_
_entity_poly.entity_id
_entity_poly.type
_entity_poly.pdbx_seq_one_letter_code
_entity_poly.pdbx_strand_id
1 'polypeptide(L)'
;MQNNKENWKNKVLTSMKDSTSAKPRPELFDLIKGKIDKPKAKVISLTQWRMIAAVAATLIFINSYALYTYAQNDNLNTSQTTDSSLQLISDYNIY
;
A
#
# COMPACT_ATOMS: atom_id res chain seq x y z
N MET A 1 46.32 29.83 -28.45
CA MET A 1 44.86 29.53 -28.48
C MET A 1 44.10 30.04 -27.23
N GLN A 2 44.74 30.39 -26.11
CA GLN A 2 44.07 30.85 -24.88
C GLN A 2 43.44 32.26 -24.96
N ASN A 3 44.04 33.21 -25.69
CA ASN A 3 43.54 34.60 -25.78
C ASN A 3 42.12 34.73 -26.34
N ASN A 4 41.72 33.87 -27.28
CA ASN A 4 40.36 33.91 -27.81
C ASN A 4 39.32 33.52 -26.75
N LYS A 5 39.70 32.70 -25.77
CA LYS A 5 38.84 32.18 -24.71
C LYS A 5 38.59 33.21 -23.59
N GLU A 6 39.39 34.25 -23.48
CA GLU A 6 39.19 35.33 -22.51
C GLU A 6 38.41 36.49 -23.13
N ASN A 7 38.67 36.77 -24.41
CA ASN A 7 37.98 37.84 -25.14
C ASN A 7 36.47 37.62 -25.27
N TRP A 8 36.01 36.37 -25.51
CA TRP A 8 34.55 36.12 -25.60
C TRP A 8 33.85 36.27 -24.25
N LYS A 9 34.50 35.86 -23.14
CA LYS A 9 33.93 36.00 -21.79
C LYS A 9 33.75 37.47 -21.43
N ASN A 10 34.77 38.28 -21.70
CA ASN A 10 34.68 39.72 -21.50
C ASN A 10 33.60 40.32 -22.40
N LYS A 11 33.54 39.97 -23.69
CA LYS A 11 32.47 40.46 -24.58
C LYS A 11 31.06 40.16 -24.07
N VAL A 12 30.83 38.95 -23.55
CA VAL A 12 29.54 38.56 -22.98
C VAL A 12 29.22 39.37 -21.72
N LEU A 13 30.16 39.47 -20.79
CA LEU A 13 29.96 40.27 -19.56
C LEU A 13 29.71 41.75 -19.85
N THR A 14 30.44 42.34 -20.80
CA THR A 14 30.24 43.75 -21.17
C THR A 14 28.90 43.96 -21.88
N SER A 15 28.44 42.99 -22.69
CA SER A 15 27.12 43.05 -23.34
C SER A 15 25.95 43.00 -22.36
N MET A 16 26.17 42.45 -21.16
CA MET A 16 25.17 42.40 -20.08
C MET A 16 25.26 43.60 -19.13
N LYS A 17 26.33 44.40 -19.20
CA LYS A 17 26.54 45.56 -18.32
C LYS A 17 25.50 46.66 -18.51
N ASP A 18 25.02 46.82 -19.74
CA ASP A 18 23.94 47.77 -20.10
C ASP A 18 22.55 47.11 -20.08
N SER A 19 22.47 45.83 -19.67
CA SER A 19 21.20 45.15 -19.48
C SER A 19 20.52 45.72 -18.23
N THR A 20 19.43 46.46 -18.44
CA THR A 20 18.54 46.88 -17.35
C THR A 20 18.13 45.65 -16.56
N SER A 21 18.36 45.65 -15.24
CA SER A 21 17.91 44.57 -14.36
C SER A 21 16.44 44.29 -14.64
N ALA A 22 16.15 43.07 -15.11
CA ALA A 22 14.79 42.64 -15.38
C ALA A 22 14.02 42.66 -14.06
N LYS A 23 13.09 43.61 -13.90
CA LYS A 23 12.17 43.59 -12.78
C LYS A 23 11.24 42.38 -12.97
N PRO A 24 11.23 41.42 -12.04
CA PRO A 24 10.27 40.33 -12.13
C PRO A 24 8.85 40.90 -12.12
N ARG A 25 7.92 40.21 -12.79
CA ARG A 25 6.50 40.61 -12.75
C ARG A 25 6.05 40.62 -11.29
N PRO A 26 5.36 41.67 -10.80
CA PRO A 26 5.00 41.80 -9.39
C PRO A 26 4.17 40.62 -8.88
N GLU A 27 3.33 40.05 -9.76
CA GLU A 27 2.46 38.89 -9.49
C GLU A 27 3.20 37.54 -9.48
N LEU A 28 4.47 37.49 -9.89
CA LEU A 28 5.19 36.22 -10.07
C LEU A 28 5.35 35.47 -8.75
N PHE A 29 5.56 36.22 -7.66
CA PHE A 29 5.70 35.65 -6.33
C PHE A 29 4.38 35.04 -5.84
N ASP A 30 3.26 35.74 -6.06
CA ASP A 30 1.93 35.25 -5.70
C ASP A 30 1.53 34.01 -6.52
N LEU A 31 1.91 33.98 -7.81
CA LEU A 31 1.70 32.81 -8.68
C LEU A 31 2.51 31.60 -8.22
N ILE A 32 3.74 31.80 -7.75
CA ILE A 32 4.58 30.73 -7.21
C ILE A 32 3.98 30.23 -5.89
N LYS A 33 3.61 31.14 -4.99
CA LYS A 33 2.99 30.81 -3.70
C LYS A 33 1.69 30.03 -3.88
N GLY A 34 0.80 30.48 -4.77
CA GLY A 34 -0.45 29.79 -5.08
C GLY A 34 -0.27 28.42 -5.76
N LYS A 35 0.91 28.12 -6.34
CA LYS A 35 1.25 26.78 -6.86
C LYS A 35 1.87 25.86 -5.81
N ILE A 36 2.48 26.42 -4.77
CA ILE A 36 3.08 25.68 -3.65
C ILE A 36 1.99 25.32 -2.63
N ASP A 37 1.09 26.25 -2.32
CA ASP A 37 0.02 26.06 -1.33
C ASP A 37 -1.11 25.14 -1.81
N LYS A 38 -1.15 24.81 -3.10
CA LYS A 38 -2.07 23.78 -3.61
C LYS A 38 -1.48 22.41 -3.31
N PRO A 39 -2.11 21.58 -2.45
CA PRO A 39 -1.65 20.22 -2.22
C PRO A 39 -1.69 19.46 -3.55
N LYS A 40 -0.51 19.18 -4.11
CA LYS A 40 -0.34 18.43 -5.37
C LYS A 40 -0.78 16.97 -5.25
N ALA A 41 -1.00 16.50 -4.02
CA ALA A 41 -1.40 15.13 -3.71
C ALA A 41 -2.66 15.15 -2.85
N LYS A 42 -3.61 14.28 -3.21
CA LYS A 42 -4.75 13.95 -2.35
C LYS A 42 -4.17 13.30 -1.08
N VAL A 43 -4.21 14.01 0.04
CA VAL A 43 -3.81 13.46 1.35
C VAL A 43 -4.85 12.39 1.71
N ILE A 44 -4.48 11.12 1.58
CA ILE A 44 -5.35 10.01 1.94
C ILE A 44 -5.25 9.82 3.45
N SER A 45 -6.39 9.91 4.14
CA SER A 45 -6.44 9.70 5.59
C SER A 45 -6.16 8.23 5.93
N LEU A 46 -5.06 7.97 6.65
CA LEU A 46 -4.67 6.63 7.08
C LEU A 46 -5.62 6.01 8.11
N THR A 47 -6.47 6.80 8.79
CA THR A 47 -7.39 6.28 9.80
C THR A 47 -8.46 5.35 9.22
N GLN A 48 -8.96 5.64 8.02
CA GLN A 48 -9.95 4.80 7.34
C GLN A 48 -9.33 3.46 6.92
N TRP A 49 -8.09 3.49 6.44
CA TRP A 49 -7.35 2.28 6.05
C TRP A 49 -7.08 1.36 7.24
N ARG A 50 -6.80 1.91 8.42
CA ARG A 50 -6.64 1.12 9.65
C ARG A 50 -7.91 0.36 10.02
N MET A 51 -9.08 0.99 9.91
CA MET A 51 -10.35 0.31 10.19
C MET A 51 -10.66 -0.78 9.16
N ILE A 52 -10.46 -0.49 7.87
CA ILE A 52 -10.67 -1.47 6.80
C ILE A 52 -9.74 -2.67 6.99
N ALA A 53 -8.47 -2.44 7.29
CA ALA A 53 -7.50 -3.51 7.54
C ALA A 53 -7.88 -4.36 8.76
N ALA A 54 -8.35 -3.74 9.85
CA ALA A 54 -8.79 -4.45 11.05
C ALA A 54 -10.00 -5.35 10.77
N VAL A 55 -11.00 -4.85 10.04
CA VAL A 55 -12.17 -5.64 9.64
C VAL A 55 -11.77 -6.81 8.75
N ALA A 56 -10.92 -6.57 7.74
CA ALA A 56 -10.44 -7.61 6.84
C ALA A 56 -9.67 -8.71 7.58
N ALA A 57 -8.76 -8.33 8.48
CA ALA A 57 -8.01 -9.28 9.30
C ALA A 57 -8.92 -10.12 10.20
N THR A 58 -9.94 -9.50 10.80
CA THR A 58 -10.92 -10.19 11.65
C THR A 58 -11.71 -11.23 10.86
N LEU A 59 -12.17 -10.86 9.65
CA LEU A 59 -12.87 -11.79 8.76
C LEU A 59 -11.98 -12.96 8.37
N ILE A 60 -10.74 -12.72 7.97
CA ILE A 60 -9.79 -13.78 7.63
C ILE A 60 -9.59 -14.71 8.82
N PHE A 61 -9.36 -14.16 10.02
CA PHE A 61 -9.13 -14.94 11.23
C PHE A 61 -10.32 -15.86 11.56
N ILE A 62 -11.54 -15.33 11.53
CA ILE A 62 -12.76 -16.11 11.80
C ILE A 62 -12.92 -17.24 10.78
N ASN A 63 -12.73 -16.95 9.50
CA ASN A 63 -12.87 -17.95 8.44
C ASN A 63 -11.78 -19.04 8.55
N SER A 64 -10.53 -18.66 8.81
CA SER A 64 -9.44 -19.61 9.03
C SER A 64 -9.66 -20.48 10.26
N TYR A 65 -10.17 -19.89 11.35
CA TYR A 65 -10.49 -20.64 12.57
C TYR A 65 -11.65 -21.62 12.36
N ALA A 66 -12.71 -21.19 11.66
CA ALA A 66 -13.82 -22.06 11.31
C ALA A 66 -13.36 -23.24 10.44
N LEU A 67 -12.50 -22.99 9.44
CA LEU A 67 -11.93 -24.05 8.61
C LEU A 67 -11.05 -25.02 9.42
N TYR A 68 -10.20 -24.49 10.30
CA TYR A 68 -9.32 -25.30 11.15
C TYR A 68 -10.11 -26.21 12.08
N THR A 69 -11.11 -25.66 12.77
CA THR A 69 -11.97 -26.45 13.68
C THR A 69 -12.78 -27.50 12.93
N TYR A 70 -13.34 -27.16 11.76
CA TYR A 70 -14.03 -28.12 10.91
C TYR A 70 -13.11 -29.27 10.49
N ALA A 71 -11.91 -28.95 9.98
CA ALA A 71 -10.94 -29.97 9.58
C ALA A 71 -10.48 -30.83 10.76
N GLN A 72 -10.27 -30.25 11.95
CA GLN A 72 -9.86 -31.01 13.13
C GLN A 72 -10.96 -31.98 13.59
N ASN A 73 -12.22 -31.56 13.56
CA ASN A 73 -13.36 -32.39 13.95
C ASN A 73 -13.60 -33.53 12.95
N ASP A 74 -13.35 -33.32 11.66
CA ASP A 74 -13.48 -34.36 10.63
C ASP A 74 -12.41 -35.46 10.80
N ASN A 75 -11.19 -35.08 11.18
CA ASN A 75 -10.11 -36.03 11.50
C ASN A 75 -10.35 -36.83 12.80
N LEU A 76 -11.01 -36.22 13.80
CA LEU A 76 -11.37 -36.90 15.05
C LEU A 76 -12.51 -37.91 14.85
N ASN A 77 -13.49 -37.60 14.00
CA ASN A 77 -14.59 -38.51 13.70
C ASN A 77 -14.19 -39.67 12.77
N THR A 78 -13.18 -39.48 11.93
CA THR A 78 -12.65 -40.54 11.05
C THR A 78 -11.80 -41.58 11.78
N SER A 79 -11.32 -41.27 13.00
CA SER A 79 -10.49 -42.19 13.80
C SER A 79 -11.28 -43.06 14.80
N GLN A 80 -12.62 -42.95 14.84
CA GLN A 80 -13.49 -43.75 15.74
C GLN A 80 -14.29 -44.84 15.03
N THR A 81 -14.08 -45.08 13.74
CA THR A 81 -14.89 -46.01 12.93
C THR A 81 -14.08 -47.11 12.25
N THR A 82 -13.00 -47.59 12.89
CA THR A 82 -12.21 -48.71 12.35
C THR A 82 -11.98 -49.86 13.34
N ASP A 83 -12.80 -50.03 14.39
CA ASP A 83 -12.61 -51.17 15.31
C ASP A 83 -13.87 -51.71 16.02
N SER A 84 -15.08 -51.50 15.47
CA SER A 84 -16.30 -52.03 16.13
C SER A 84 -17.41 -52.55 15.19
N SER A 85 -17.11 -52.86 13.93
CA SER A 85 -18.12 -53.38 12.97
C SER A 85 -17.91 -54.83 12.51
N LEU A 86 -17.08 -55.61 13.20
CA LEU A 86 -16.97 -57.08 13.02
C LEU A 86 -17.55 -57.87 14.20
N GLN A 87 -18.68 -57.43 14.74
CA GLN A 87 -19.60 -58.30 15.48
C GLN A 87 -20.98 -58.20 14.83
N LEU A 88 -21.10 -58.80 13.65
CA LEU A 88 -22.39 -59.18 13.08
C LEU A 88 -23.07 -60.13 14.08
N ILE A 89 -24.16 -59.66 14.68
CA ILE A 89 -25.38 -60.41 15.04
C ILE A 89 -25.15 -61.92 15.28
N SER A 90 -25.08 -62.28 16.55
CA SER A 90 -25.32 -63.66 16.99
C SER A 90 -26.09 -63.69 18.31
N ASP A 91 -27.20 -62.97 18.38
CA ASP A 91 -28.24 -63.24 19.39
C ASP A 91 -29.58 -63.42 18.67
N TYR A 92 -29.79 -64.62 18.14
CA TYR A 92 -31.12 -65.11 17.82
C TYR A 92 -31.60 -65.94 19.02
N ASN A 93 -32.47 -65.34 19.82
CA ASN A 93 -33.32 -66.09 20.74
C ASN A 93 -34.75 -65.57 20.60
N ILE A 94 -35.56 -66.28 19.80
CA ILE A 94 -37.02 -66.11 19.79
C ILE A 94 -37.66 -67.51 19.65
N TYR A 95 -38.03 -68.03 20.83
CA TYR A 95 -38.90 -69.17 21.21
C TYR A 95 -38.40 -70.60 21.03
#